data_AF-A0AAD3CJ59-F1
#
_entry.id   AF-A0AAD3CJ59-F1
#
_cell.length_a   1.000
_cell.length_b   1.000
_cell.length_c   1.000
_cell.angle_alpha   90.00
_cell.angle_beta   90.00
_cell.angle_gamma   90.00
#
_symmetry.space_group_name_H-M   'P 1'
#
loop_
_entity.id
_entity.type
_entity.pdbx_description
1 polymer ?
#
loop_
_entity_poly.entity_id
_entity_poly.type
_entity_poly.pdbx_seq_one_letter_code
_entity_poly.pdbx_strand_id
1 'polypeptide(L)'
;MRDSRKSVKVTLCSTIVGIIVIVHLIMSSSPQIITTFVKDLGPYDIDYSLNTTLCTGKCEGDCKTFVTPVMKCYNGISMFGESEENPFGAQDILDKIIRGQWSGVAIAIERRFYDSVDGTCSKEKSDQFDSIPLDLCVGPFGEPHPWGTLHLIKHSFRSYWENIFYHAFDK
;
A
#
# COMPACT_ATOMS: atom_id res chain seq x y z
N MET A 1 -36.16 42.26 21.62
CA MET A 1 -36.28 41.21 20.58
C MET A 1 -35.35 40.07 20.95
N ARG A 2 -35.88 38.86 21.24
CA ARG A 2 -35.04 37.67 21.52
C ARG A 2 -34.82 36.90 20.22
N ASP A 3 -33.57 36.88 19.78
CA ASP A 3 -33.08 36.03 18.68
C ASP A 3 -33.27 34.56 19.07
N SER A 4 -34.20 33.88 18.40
CA SER A 4 -34.52 32.47 18.63
C SER A 4 -33.79 31.63 17.58
N ARG A 5 -32.49 31.42 17.79
CA ARG A 5 -31.73 30.48 16.96
C ARG A 5 -32.30 29.09 17.14
N LYS A 6 -32.93 28.59 16.07
CA LYS A 6 -33.34 27.18 15.97
C LYS A 6 -32.08 26.36 15.69
N SER A 7 -31.64 25.56 16.64
CA SER A 7 -30.58 24.58 16.44
C SER A 7 -31.18 23.21 16.17
N VAL A 8 -30.58 22.47 15.24
CA VAL A 8 -30.88 21.07 14.98
C VAL A 8 -29.69 20.26 15.46
N LYS A 9 -29.93 19.28 16.34
CA LYS A 9 -28.91 18.33 16.77
C LYS A 9 -29.09 17.04 15.99
N VAL A 10 -28.01 16.55 15.39
CA VAL A 10 -27.97 15.26 14.72
C VAL A 10 -26.97 14.40 15.49
N THR A 11 -27.36 13.18 15.84
CA THR A 11 -26.49 12.18 16.47
C THR A 11 -26.26 11.06 15.47
N LEU A 12 -25.00 10.78 15.19
CA LEU A 12 -24.59 9.74 14.27
C LEU A 12 -23.87 8.67 15.08
N CYS A 13 -24.23 7.40 14.87
CA CYS A 13 -23.62 6.26 15.52
C CYS A 13 -23.04 5.34 14.44
N SER A 14 -21.77 4.94 14.60
CA SER A 14 -21.15 3.88 13.79
C SER A 14 -20.91 2.66 14.67
N THR A 15 -21.15 1.47 14.11
CA THR A 15 -20.81 0.18 14.74
C THR A 15 -19.41 -0.30 14.37
N ILE A 16 -18.75 0.36 13.42
CA ILE A 16 -17.43 -0.01 12.92
C ILE A 16 -16.40 0.92 13.56
N VAL A 17 -15.43 0.31 14.25
CA VAL A 17 -14.27 1.01 14.83
C VAL A 17 -13.45 1.60 13.70
N GLY A 18 -13.10 2.87 13.86
CA GLY A 18 -12.39 3.60 12.84
C GLY A 18 -13.31 3.91 11.65
N ILE A 19 -14.29 4.79 11.84
CA ILE A 19 -15.00 5.45 10.75
C ILE A 19 -14.98 6.95 11.04
N ILE A 20 -14.48 7.74 10.08
CA ILE A 20 -14.61 9.19 10.06
C ILE A 20 -15.98 9.51 9.44
N VAL A 21 -16.77 10.29 10.17
CA VAL A 21 -18.08 10.74 9.71
C VAL A 21 -17.96 12.17 9.22
N ILE A 22 -18.15 12.39 7.92
CA ILE A 22 -18.11 13.72 7.32
C ILE A 22 -19.55 14.18 7.09
N VAL A 23 -19.91 15.31 7.71
CA VAL A 23 -21.24 15.92 7.59
C VAL A 23 -21.14 17.18 6.74
N HIS A 24 -21.78 17.16 5.58
CA HIS A 24 -21.91 18.35 4.72
C HIS A 24 -23.30 18.95 4.87
N LEU A 25 -23.33 20.27 5.05
CA LEU A 25 -24.55 21.08 5.04
C LEU A 25 -24.63 21.81 3.70
N ILE A 26 -25.60 21.42 2.87
CA ILE A 26 -25.88 22.12 1.62
C ILE A 26 -27.00 23.12 1.89
N MET A 27 -26.66 24.42 1.89
CA MET A 27 -27.65 25.49 2.04
C MET A 27 -28.29 25.79 0.67
N SER A 28 -29.47 25.21 0.42
CA SER A 28 -30.31 25.50 -0.75
C SER A 28 -31.74 25.84 -0.32
N SER A 29 -32.65 26.01 -1.29
CA SER A 29 -34.10 26.14 -1.03
C SER A 29 -34.69 24.92 -0.30
N SER A 30 -33.98 23.79 -0.26
CA SER A 30 -34.30 22.59 0.52
C SER A 30 -33.02 22.05 1.15
N PRO A 31 -32.67 22.46 2.38
CA PRO A 31 -31.40 22.09 3.01
C PRO A 31 -31.29 20.58 3.16
N GLN A 32 -30.17 20.02 2.72
CA GLN A 32 -29.86 18.60 2.83
C GLN A 32 -28.64 18.40 3.72
N ILE A 33 -28.66 17.31 4.50
CA ILE A 33 -27.52 16.84 5.28
C ILE A 33 -27.00 15.59 4.58
N ILE A 34 -25.80 15.67 4.01
CA ILE A 34 -25.12 14.51 3.43
C ILE A 34 -24.12 14.01 4.46
N THR A 35 -24.27 12.74 4.84
CA THR A 35 -23.35 12.07 5.75
C THR A 35 -22.59 11.01 4.99
N THR A 36 -21.26 11.12 4.96
CA THR A 36 -20.38 10.11 4.38
C THR A 36 -19.65 9.39 5.50
N PHE A 37 -19.83 8.08 5.58
CA PHE A 37 -19.05 7.22 6.46
C PHE A 37 -17.81 6.78 5.70
N VAL A 38 -16.65 7.25 6.15
CA VAL A 38 -15.37 6.87 5.58
C VAL A 38 -14.72 5.95 6.59
N LYS A 39 -14.36 4.73 6.18
CA LYS A 39 -13.54 3.87 7.04
C LYS A 39 -12.28 4.66 7.40
N ASP A 40 -12.11 4.95 8.69
CA ASP A 40 -10.84 5.37 9.27
C ASP A 40 -9.93 4.16 9.11
N LEU A 41 -9.26 4.17 7.98
CA LEU A 41 -8.18 3.27 7.73
C LEU A 41 -7.09 3.80 8.66
N GLY A 42 -7.01 3.23 9.86
CA GLY A 42 -6.14 3.72 10.92
C GLY A 42 -4.68 3.86 10.47
N PRO A 43 -3.73 4.13 11.38
CA PRO A 43 -2.31 4.34 11.02
C PRO A 43 -1.63 3.16 10.28
N TYR A 44 -2.34 2.06 10.04
CA TYR A 44 -1.91 0.82 9.43
C TYR A 44 -2.29 0.63 7.95
N ASP A 45 -3.13 1.47 7.35
CA ASP A 45 -3.56 1.26 5.96
C ASP A 45 -2.87 2.19 4.96
N ILE A 46 -1.67 2.66 5.31
CA ILE A 46 -0.82 3.33 4.33
C ILE A 46 -0.47 2.27 3.28
N ASP A 47 -0.93 2.46 2.04
CA ASP A 47 -0.52 1.58 0.95
C ASP A 47 0.96 1.83 0.68
N TYR A 48 1.74 0.75 0.67
CA TYR A 48 3.16 0.80 0.38
C TYR A 48 3.42 -0.04 -0.85
N SER A 49 4.32 0.46 -1.69
CA SER A 49 4.96 -0.35 -2.71
C SER A 49 6.45 -0.41 -2.44
N LEU A 50 7.08 -1.45 -2.95
CA LEU A 50 8.51 -1.66 -2.85
C LEU A 50 9.12 -1.35 -4.21
N ASN A 51 10.01 -0.36 -4.24
CA ASN A 51 10.82 -0.04 -5.39
C ASN A 51 12.13 -0.81 -5.29
N THR A 52 12.25 -1.88 -6.06
CA THR A 52 13.42 -2.78 -6.06
C THR A 52 14.26 -2.48 -7.29
N THR A 53 15.48 -2.00 -7.09
CA THR A 53 16.46 -1.82 -8.16
C THR A 53 17.44 -2.99 -8.12
N LEU A 54 17.51 -3.77 -9.19
CA LEU A 54 18.43 -4.89 -9.34
C LEU A 54 19.46 -4.56 -10.42
N CYS A 55 20.73 -4.89 -10.17
CA CYS A 55 21.83 -4.61 -11.10
C CYS A 55 22.63 -5.89 -11.41
N THR A 56 23.33 -5.88 -12.56
CA THR A 56 24.24 -6.96 -12.96
C THR A 56 25.47 -7.09 -12.05
N GLY A 57 25.95 -5.97 -11.49
CA GLY A 57 26.97 -5.92 -10.46
C GLY A 57 26.41 -5.70 -9.05
N LYS A 58 27.29 -5.43 -8.08
CA LYS A 58 26.92 -5.14 -6.68
C LYS A 58 26.30 -3.74 -6.55
N CYS A 59 25.05 -3.61 -6.99
CA CYS A 59 24.31 -2.36 -7.11
C CYS A 59 24.97 -1.33 -8.05
N GLU A 60 25.66 -1.84 -9.07
CA GLU A 60 26.36 -1.06 -10.10
C GLU A 60 26.16 -1.74 -11.47
N GLY A 61 26.34 -0.99 -12.55
CA GLY A 61 26.23 -1.48 -13.92
C GLY A 61 24.81 -1.33 -14.48
N ASP A 62 24.37 -2.34 -15.23
CA ASP A 62 23.05 -2.34 -15.86
C ASP A 62 21.99 -2.67 -14.81
N CYS A 63 21.20 -1.66 -14.46
CA CYS A 63 20.19 -1.75 -13.42
C CYS A 63 18.78 -1.67 -14.00
N LYS A 64 17.86 -2.45 -13.44
CA LYS A 64 16.43 -2.39 -13.71
C LYS A 64 15.67 -2.19 -12.41
N THR A 65 14.58 -1.45 -12.51
CA THR A 65 13.78 -1.02 -11.37
C THR A 65 12.38 -1.59 -11.50
N PHE A 66 11.88 -2.18 -10.41
CA PHE A 66 10.59 -2.86 -10.37
C PHE A 66 9.80 -2.37 -9.17
N VAL A 67 8.52 -2.14 -9.38
CA VAL A 67 7.60 -1.74 -8.31
C VAL A 67 6.66 -2.88 -8.01
N THR A 68 6.72 -3.41 -6.79
CA THR A 68 5.86 -4.50 -6.31
C THR A 68 4.99 -4.04 -5.14
N PRO A 69 3.80 -4.62 -4.93
CA PRO A 69 2.98 -4.27 -3.77
C PRO A 69 3.59 -4.85 -2.49
N VAL A 70 3.37 -4.15 -1.37
CA VAL A 70 3.76 -4.61 -0.03
C VAL A 70 2.51 -4.94 0.77
N MET A 71 2.59 -5.95 1.64
CA MET A 71 1.46 -6.53 2.38
C MET A 71 0.36 -7.16 1.50
N LYS A 72 0.64 -7.39 0.22
CA LYS A 72 -0.26 -8.05 -0.74
C LYS A 72 0.53 -9.10 -1.50
N CYS A 73 -0.12 -10.22 -1.80
CA CYS A 73 0.45 -11.24 -2.65
C CYS A 73 0.46 -10.78 -4.11
N TYR A 74 1.51 -11.15 -4.82
CA TYR A 74 1.67 -10.88 -6.24
C TYR A 74 2.44 -12.00 -6.93
N ASN A 75 2.36 -12.03 -8.26
CA ASN A 75 3.08 -12.98 -9.08
C ASN A 75 4.02 -12.23 -10.03
N GLY A 76 5.28 -12.67 -10.10
CA GLY A 76 6.30 -12.03 -10.94
C GLY A 76 5.92 -12.01 -12.41
N ILE A 77 5.46 -13.13 -12.96
CA ILE A 77 5.04 -13.23 -14.37
C ILE A 77 3.83 -12.34 -14.65
N SER A 78 2.82 -12.35 -13.78
CA SER A 78 1.63 -11.50 -13.99
C SER A 78 1.97 -10.01 -14.01
N MET A 79 3.02 -9.57 -13.30
CA MET A 79 3.41 -8.16 -13.23
C MET A 79 4.41 -7.75 -14.33
N PHE A 80 5.34 -8.64 -14.68
CA PHE A 80 6.50 -8.28 -15.51
C PHE A 80 6.70 -9.18 -16.75
N GLY A 81 5.81 -10.14 -16.99
CA GLY A 81 5.88 -11.09 -18.11
C GLY A 81 6.85 -12.26 -17.88
N GLU A 82 6.92 -13.16 -18.86
CA GLU A 82 7.74 -14.39 -18.82
C GLU A 82 9.18 -14.20 -19.33
N SER A 83 9.67 -12.96 -19.45
CA SER A 83 11.01 -12.72 -20.01
C SER A 83 12.12 -13.16 -19.04
N GLU A 84 13.28 -13.51 -19.59
CA GLU A 84 14.51 -13.74 -18.80
C GLU A 84 14.95 -12.50 -17.99
N GLU A 85 14.39 -11.33 -18.32
CA GLU A 85 14.65 -10.09 -17.61
C GLU A 85 13.81 -9.94 -16.32
N ASN A 86 12.83 -10.83 -16.10
CA ASN A 86 12.00 -10.86 -14.91
C ASN A 86 12.70 -11.62 -13.78
N PRO A 87 13.16 -10.92 -12.72
CA PRO A 87 13.92 -11.55 -11.64
C PRO A 87 13.03 -12.26 -10.61
N PHE A 88 11.70 -12.16 -10.72
CA PHE A 88 10.75 -12.63 -9.70
C PHE A 88 10.18 -14.03 -10.00
N GLY A 89 10.38 -14.54 -11.22
CA GLY A 89 9.95 -15.87 -11.63
C GLY A 89 8.43 -16.10 -11.57
N ALA A 90 8.04 -17.37 -11.63
CA ALA A 90 6.64 -17.81 -11.71
C ALA A 90 5.94 -17.94 -10.35
N GLN A 91 6.68 -17.92 -9.25
CA GLN A 91 6.13 -18.13 -7.91
C GLN A 91 5.41 -16.88 -7.40
N ASP A 92 4.48 -17.09 -6.49
CA ASP A 92 3.85 -16.00 -5.75
C ASP A 92 4.77 -15.50 -4.64
N ILE A 93 4.75 -14.18 -4.44
CA ILE A 93 5.62 -13.48 -3.51
C ILE A 93 4.76 -12.61 -2.58
N LEU A 94 5.13 -12.59 -1.30
CA LEU A 94 4.58 -11.66 -0.30
C LEU A 94 5.72 -10.94 0.41
N ASP A 95 5.71 -9.61 0.30
CA ASP A 95 6.61 -8.73 1.02
C ASP A 95 5.88 -8.13 2.24
N LYS A 96 6.46 -8.23 3.43
CA LYS A 96 5.95 -7.63 4.67
C LYS A 96 6.95 -6.64 5.24
N ILE A 97 6.43 -5.55 5.82
CA ILE A 97 7.27 -4.52 6.44
C ILE A 97 7.69 -4.96 7.84
N ILE A 98 8.99 -4.93 8.11
CA ILE A 98 9.54 -5.03 9.47
C ILE A 98 9.77 -3.61 9.98
N ARG A 99 9.08 -3.26 11.06
CA ARG A 99 9.19 -1.96 11.71
C ARG A 99 10.08 -2.05 12.95
N GLY A 100 10.88 -1.02 13.18
CA GLY A 100 11.61 -0.87 14.43
C GLY A 100 10.64 -0.76 15.60
N GLN A 101 10.82 -1.59 16.64
CA GLN A 101 9.93 -1.69 17.81
C GLN A 101 9.63 -0.33 18.47
N TRP A 102 10.60 0.58 18.43
CA TRP A 102 10.54 1.86 19.13
C TRP A 102 10.17 3.04 18.24
N SER A 103 10.53 3.00 16.94
CA SER A 103 10.36 4.14 16.03
C SER A 103 9.11 4.03 15.15
N GLY A 104 8.57 2.82 14.96
CA GLY A 104 7.54 2.56 13.97
C GLY A 104 8.00 2.73 12.51
N VAL A 105 9.29 3.04 12.31
CA VAL A 105 9.91 3.23 10.99
C VAL A 105 10.21 1.87 10.38
N ALA A 106 9.95 1.72 9.08
CA ALA A 106 10.32 0.54 8.33
C ALA A 106 11.86 0.44 8.25
N ILE A 107 12.43 -0.68 8.63
CA ILE A 107 13.90 -0.91 8.65
C ILE A 107 14.33 -2.02 7.69
N ALA A 108 13.42 -2.96 7.43
CA ALA A 108 13.65 -4.10 6.58
C ALA A 108 12.30 -4.60 6.04
N ILE A 109 12.36 -5.53 5.08
CA ILE A 109 11.22 -6.34 4.69
C ILE A 109 11.48 -7.81 4.99
N GLU A 110 10.41 -8.53 5.27
CA GLU A 110 10.36 -9.98 5.18
C GLU A 110 9.80 -10.33 3.81
N ARG A 111 10.49 -11.17 3.04
CA ARG A 111 10.01 -11.67 1.74
C ARG A 111 9.73 -13.16 1.84
N ARG A 112 8.57 -13.60 1.36
CA ARG A 112 8.19 -15.03 1.30
C ARG A 112 7.83 -15.43 -0.11
N PHE A 113 8.18 -16.64 -0.47
CA PHE A 113 7.81 -17.29 -1.73
C PHE A 113 6.85 -18.44 -1.45
N TYR A 114 5.92 -18.67 -2.37
CA TYR A 114 4.90 -19.71 -2.26
C TYR A 114 4.86 -20.55 -3.54
N ASP A 115 4.41 -21.81 -3.40
CA ASP A 115 4.24 -22.73 -4.54
C ASP A 115 3.00 -22.44 -5.42
N SER A 116 2.20 -21.43 -5.05
CA SER A 116 1.13 -20.90 -5.90
C SER A 116 1.72 -19.97 -6.97
N VAL A 117 0.97 -19.80 -8.06
CA VAL A 117 1.41 -19.06 -9.26
C VAL A 117 0.31 -18.12 -9.79
N ASP A 118 -0.68 -17.83 -8.96
CA ASP A 118 -1.92 -17.10 -9.31
C ASP A 118 -2.06 -15.77 -8.56
N GLY A 119 -1.00 -15.34 -7.86
CA GLY A 119 -0.96 -14.12 -7.05
C GLY A 119 -1.68 -14.24 -5.71
N THR A 120 -2.04 -15.46 -5.26
CA THR A 120 -2.85 -15.66 -4.04
C THR A 120 -2.03 -16.02 -2.80
N CYS A 121 -0.81 -16.54 -2.96
CA CYS A 121 -0.05 -17.18 -1.88
C CYS A 121 -0.84 -18.26 -1.12
N SER A 122 -1.70 -19.01 -1.81
CA SER A 122 -2.63 -19.96 -1.17
C SER A 122 -2.02 -21.32 -0.80
N LYS A 123 -0.82 -21.62 -1.32
CA LYS A 123 -0.11 -22.89 -1.06
C LYS A 123 0.94 -22.74 0.04
N GLU A 124 1.69 -23.81 0.29
CA GLU A 124 2.79 -23.81 1.25
C GLU A 124 3.90 -22.83 0.85
N LYS A 125 4.62 -22.35 1.87
CA LYS A 125 5.77 -21.47 1.71
C LYS A 125 6.96 -22.28 1.19
N SER A 126 7.49 -21.90 0.04
CA SER A 126 8.64 -22.57 -0.58
C SER A 126 9.98 -22.04 -0.04
N ASP A 127 10.08 -20.73 0.19
CA ASP A 127 11.29 -20.08 0.71
C ASP A 127 10.95 -18.76 1.45
N GLN A 128 11.91 -18.23 2.22
CA GLN A 128 11.78 -16.92 2.85
C GLN A 128 13.12 -16.24 3.14
N PHE A 129 13.07 -14.90 3.16
CA PHE A 129 14.09 -14.04 3.73
C PHE A 129 13.48 -13.23 4.86
N ASP A 130 13.91 -13.51 6.10
CA ASP A 130 13.30 -12.95 7.30
C ASP A 130 13.64 -11.46 7.53
N SER A 131 14.69 -10.93 6.91
CA SER A 131 15.07 -9.53 7.06
C SER A 131 15.98 -9.06 5.92
N ILE A 132 15.38 -8.42 4.92
CA ILE A 132 16.09 -7.72 3.84
C ILE A 132 16.14 -6.23 4.19
N PRO A 133 17.31 -5.67 4.52
CA PRO A 133 17.45 -4.25 4.83
C PRO A 133 16.94 -3.33 3.72
N LEU A 134 16.25 -2.25 4.10
CA LEU A 134 15.90 -1.16 3.19
C LEU A 134 17.10 -0.24 2.97
N ASP A 135 17.13 0.42 1.82
CA ASP A 135 18.10 1.46 1.45
C ASP A 135 19.58 1.02 1.43
N LEU A 136 19.85 -0.28 1.50
CA LEU A 136 21.19 -0.87 1.42
C LEU A 136 21.33 -1.75 0.18
N CYS A 137 22.56 -1.88 -0.30
CA CYS A 137 22.91 -2.83 -1.35
C CYS A 137 23.00 -4.24 -0.77
N VAL A 138 22.06 -5.10 -1.14
CA VAL A 138 21.89 -6.45 -0.59
C VAL A 138 21.74 -7.46 -1.72
N GLY A 139 22.12 -8.71 -1.45
CA GLY A 139 22.09 -9.79 -2.44
C GLY A 139 23.28 -10.73 -2.30
N PRO A 140 23.44 -11.65 -3.26
CA PRO A 140 22.57 -11.84 -4.42
C PRO A 140 21.19 -12.45 -4.11
N PHE A 141 20.19 -12.24 -4.98
CA PHE A 141 18.86 -12.85 -4.88
C PHE A 141 18.55 -13.79 -6.06
N GLY A 142 18.37 -15.10 -5.81
CA GLY A 142 18.06 -16.10 -6.86
C GLY A 142 19.15 -16.21 -7.93
N GLU A 143 18.95 -17.00 -8.98
CA GLU A 143 19.77 -16.93 -10.21
C GLU A 143 19.15 -15.89 -11.18
N PRO A 144 19.94 -15.01 -11.86
CA PRO A 144 21.39 -15.00 -12.01
C PRO A 144 22.13 -14.19 -10.91
N HIS A 145 21.63 -14.22 -9.68
CA HIS A 145 22.27 -13.61 -8.52
C HIS A 145 22.39 -12.07 -8.57
N PRO A 146 21.36 -11.33 -9.01
CA PRO A 146 21.39 -9.87 -8.95
C PRO A 146 21.52 -9.35 -7.52
N TRP A 147 22.30 -8.29 -7.36
CA TRP A 147 22.30 -7.45 -6.16
C TRP A 147 21.35 -6.29 -6.38
N GLY A 148 20.75 -5.79 -5.30
CA GLY A 148 19.84 -4.69 -5.41
C GLY A 148 19.65 -3.85 -4.17
N THR A 149 19.01 -2.70 -4.38
CA THR A 149 18.54 -1.81 -3.31
C THR A 149 17.02 -1.82 -3.28
N LEU A 150 16.47 -1.77 -2.07
CA LEU A 150 15.04 -1.82 -1.83
C LEU A 150 14.61 -0.53 -1.15
N HIS A 151 13.71 0.21 -1.78
CA HIS A 151 13.20 1.47 -1.27
C HIS A 151 11.69 1.39 -1.08
N LEU A 152 11.21 1.70 0.13
CA LEU A 152 9.78 1.69 0.40
C LEU A 152 9.14 2.99 -0.11
N ILE A 153 8.18 2.89 -1.02
CA ILE A 153 7.37 4.03 -1.47
C ILE A 153 6.12 4.09 -0.63
N LYS A 154 5.95 5.21 0.07
CA LYS A 154 4.72 5.54 0.81
C LYS A 154 3.73 6.21 -0.12
N HIS A 155 2.59 5.57 -0.38
CA HIS A 155 1.48 6.23 -1.07
C HIS A 155 0.71 7.08 -0.06
N SER A 156 0.72 8.40 -0.24
CA SER A 156 -0.06 9.29 0.61
C SER A 156 -1.54 9.21 0.20
N PHE A 157 -2.43 9.13 1.19
CA PHE A 157 -3.88 9.15 0.99
C PHE A 157 -4.40 10.36 0.21
N ARG A 158 -3.61 11.44 0.07
CA ARG A 158 -4.03 12.68 -0.57
C ARG A 158 -4.50 12.48 -2.02
N SER A 159 -3.93 11.53 -2.74
CA SER A 159 -4.31 11.21 -4.14
C SER A 159 -5.73 10.62 -4.28
N TYR A 160 -6.22 9.90 -3.26
CA TYR A 160 -7.59 9.37 -3.26
C TYR A 160 -8.65 10.46 -3.05
N TRP A 161 -8.33 11.48 -2.26
CA TRP A 161 -9.28 12.55 -1.93
C TRP A 161 -9.48 13.54 -3.07
N GLU A 162 -8.42 13.89 -3.82
CA GLU A 162 -8.56 14.84 -4.94
C GLU A 162 -9.53 14.33 -6.02
N ASN A 163 -9.60 13.02 -6.28
CA ASN A 163 -10.58 12.43 -7.21
C ASN A 163 -12.01 12.38 -6.67
N ILE A 164 -12.21 12.19 -5.36
CA ILE A 164 -13.55 12.16 -4.75
C ILE A 164 -14.15 13.57 -4.68
N PHE A 165 -13.33 14.58 -4.37
CA PHE A 165 -13.80 15.97 -4.34
C PHE A 165 -14.15 16.50 -5.74
N TYR A 166 -13.42 16.12 -6.79
CA TYR A 166 -13.77 16.55 -8.15
C TYR A 166 -15.13 16.03 -8.63
N HIS A 167 -15.51 14.79 -8.28
CA HIS A 167 -16.80 14.24 -8.71
C HIS A 167 -18.01 14.62 -7.83
N ALA A 168 -17.78 15.13 -6.62
CA ALA A 168 -18.86 15.52 -5.71
C ALA A 168 -19.37 16.96 -5.93
N PHE A 169 -18.62 17.80 -6.65
CA PHE A 169 -18.97 19.21 -6.87
C PHE A 169 -19.26 19.59 -8.33
N ASP A 170 -19.17 18.64 -9.27
CA ASP A 170 -19.45 18.84 -10.71
C ASP A 170 -20.84 18.33 -11.16
N LYS A 171 -21.84 18.31 -10.26
CA LYS A 171 -23.24 18.03 -10.64
C LYS A 171 -24.22 19.02 -10.02
#